data_AF-A0A536WPU0-F1
#
_entry.id   AF-A0A536WPU0-F1
#
_cell.length_a   1.000
_cell.length_b   1.000
_cell.length_c   1.000
_cell.angle_alpha   90.00
_cell.angle_beta   90.00
_cell.angle_gamma   90.00
#
_symmetry.space_group_name_H-M   'P 1'
#
loop_
_entity.id
_entity.type
_entity.pdbx_description
1 polymer ?
#
loop_
_entity_poly.entity_id
_entity_poly.type
_entity_poly.pdbx_seq_one_letter_code
_entity_poly.pdbx_strand_id
1 'polypeptide(L)'
;MIRPFCLLCALALPVAAHATEETYVIEPVHSQPMFDVQHMMGFSTQHGSFTKVNGKVTLDRAAKNGSIDVTIDTTSIRSFNERLDSVLKGEDYFDVAKYPIMTFKSSKLAFDGDRLVGADGELTMLGVTKPVSLKVANFMCGDNPLNKKPMCGAEATTTIKRSEWGMKSGIPKSSSDDVRLTLPIEAYRE
;
A
#
# COMPACT_ATOMS: atom_id res chain seq x y z
N MET A 1 74.04 -8.85 -17.55
CA MET A 1 72.77 -9.06 -18.30
C MET A 1 71.94 -10.09 -17.55
N ILE A 2 70.60 -10.00 -17.62
CA ILE A 2 69.56 -10.75 -16.88
C ILE A 2 68.97 -9.98 -15.66
N ARG A 3 68.02 -9.09 -15.95
CA ARG A 3 66.71 -9.00 -15.24
C ARG A 3 65.72 -9.87 -16.07
N PRO A 4 64.50 -10.28 -15.66
CA PRO A 4 63.63 -9.93 -14.51
C PRO A 4 62.96 -11.21 -13.93
N PHE A 5 61.95 -11.26 -13.05
CA PHE A 5 60.53 -10.89 -13.25
C PHE A 5 59.83 -11.10 -11.89
N CYS A 6 59.41 -10.02 -11.25
CA CYS A 6 58.62 -10.07 -10.01
C CYS A 6 57.14 -10.11 -10.41
N LEU A 7 56.49 -11.25 -10.23
CA LEU A 7 55.07 -11.43 -10.51
C LEU A 7 54.27 -10.74 -9.39
N LEU A 8 53.75 -9.54 -9.66
CA LEU A 8 52.76 -8.90 -8.78
C LEU A 8 51.40 -9.55 -9.05
N CYS A 9 50.94 -10.40 -8.15
CA CYS A 9 49.59 -10.95 -8.17
C CYS A 9 48.63 -9.89 -7.60
N ALA A 10 47.92 -9.18 -8.47
CA ALA A 10 46.89 -8.23 -8.06
C ALA A 10 45.65 -9.02 -7.57
N LEU A 11 45.37 -8.98 -6.27
CA LEU A 11 44.09 -9.45 -5.72
C LEU A 11 42.99 -8.46 -6.16
N ALA A 12 42.12 -8.89 -7.07
CA ALA A 12 40.87 -8.20 -7.34
C ALA A 12 39.89 -8.49 -6.19
N LEU A 13 39.59 -7.47 -5.38
CA LEU A 13 38.52 -7.54 -4.39
C LEU A 13 37.17 -7.54 -5.14
N PRO A 14 36.24 -8.46 -4.83
CA PRO A 14 34.91 -8.41 -5.40
C PRO A 14 34.20 -7.15 -4.87
N VAL A 15 33.86 -6.23 -5.78
CA VAL A 15 32.95 -5.13 -5.47
C VAL A 15 31.58 -5.76 -5.28
N ALA A 16 31.09 -5.76 -4.04
CA ALA A 16 29.70 -6.11 -3.78
C ALA A 16 28.81 -5.10 -4.52
N ALA A 17 28.09 -5.58 -5.53
CA ALA A 17 27.05 -4.79 -6.15
C ALA A 17 25.92 -4.64 -5.12
N HIS A 18 25.93 -3.53 -4.39
CA HIS A 18 24.77 -3.12 -3.61
C HIS A 18 23.65 -2.86 -4.63
N ALA A 19 22.58 -3.65 -4.58
CA ALA A 19 21.38 -3.30 -5.32
C ALA A 19 20.97 -1.90 -4.85
N THR A 20 20.83 -0.99 -5.80
CA THR A 20 20.41 0.38 -5.49
C THR A 20 18.96 0.34 -5.06
N GLU A 21 18.64 1.04 -3.98
CA GLU A 21 17.27 1.35 -3.61
C GLU A 21 16.48 1.88 -4.82
N GLU A 22 15.36 1.23 -5.15
CA GLU A 22 14.51 1.57 -6.29
C GLU A 22 13.23 2.24 -5.79
N THR A 23 12.86 3.38 -6.38
CA THR A 23 11.60 4.07 -6.08
C THR A 23 10.59 3.81 -7.18
N TYR A 24 9.37 3.48 -6.76
CA TYR A 24 8.22 3.21 -7.61
C TYR A 24 7.09 4.17 -7.29
N VAL A 25 6.50 4.78 -8.31
CA VAL A 25 5.34 5.67 -8.20
C VAL A 25 4.07 4.89 -8.51
N ILE A 26 3.10 4.95 -7.61
CA ILE A 26 1.79 4.30 -7.77
C ILE A 26 1.09 4.86 -9.00
N GLU A 27 0.63 3.98 -9.86
CA GLU A 27 -0.20 4.31 -11.01
C GLU A 27 -1.68 4.30 -10.58
N PRO A 28 -2.41 5.44 -10.65
CA PRO A 28 -3.74 5.55 -10.06
C PRO A 28 -4.84 4.75 -10.79
N VAL A 29 -4.70 4.44 -12.08
CA VAL A 29 -5.76 3.75 -12.84
C VAL A 29 -5.91 2.31 -12.40
N HIS A 30 -4.80 1.60 -12.16
CA HIS A 30 -4.79 0.18 -11.75
C HIS A 30 -4.56 -0.01 -10.24
N SER A 31 -4.53 1.08 -9.47
CA SER A 31 -4.43 1.03 -8.02
C SER A 31 -5.69 1.61 -7.39
N GLN A 32 -6.53 0.77 -6.81
CA GLN A 32 -7.85 1.18 -6.31
C GLN A 32 -8.07 0.66 -4.89
N PRO A 33 -7.92 1.51 -3.86
CA PRO A 33 -8.23 1.12 -2.49
C PRO A 33 -9.72 0.76 -2.38
N MET A 34 -9.99 -0.42 -1.85
CA MET A 34 -11.32 -1.01 -1.70
C MET A 34 -11.56 -1.39 -0.25
N PHE A 35 -12.82 -1.39 0.16
CA PHE A 35 -13.26 -1.87 1.45
C PHE A 35 -14.52 -2.72 1.35
N ASP A 36 -14.62 -3.69 2.27
CA ASP A 36 -15.79 -4.53 2.47
C ASP A 36 -16.27 -4.41 3.91
N VAL A 37 -17.58 -4.21 4.09
CA VAL A 37 -18.21 -4.15 5.41
C VAL A 37 -19.49 -4.98 5.44
N GLN A 38 -19.65 -5.81 6.47
CA GLN A 38 -20.90 -6.53 6.67
C GLN A 38 -22.01 -5.57 7.14
N HIS A 39 -23.19 -5.70 6.54
CA HIS A 39 -24.36 -4.86 6.78
C HIS A 39 -25.55 -5.70 7.27
N MET A 40 -26.37 -5.11 8.14
CA MET A 40 -27.51 -5.73 8.83
C MET A 40 -27.15 -7.07 9.45
N MET A 41 -26.28 -7.09 10.46
CA MET A 41 -25.92 -8.31 11.21
C MET A 41 -25.43 -9.47 10.31
N GLY A 42 -24.68 -9.15 9.24
CA GLY A 42 -24.09 -10.15 8.34
C GLY A 42 -24.98 -10.61 7.18
N PHE A 43 -26.15 -10.00 6.98
CA PHE A 43 -27.06 -10.37 5.90
C PHE A 43 -26.49 -10.08 4.51
N SER A 44 -25.62 -9.08 4.40
CA SER A 44 -24.96 -8.72 3.14
C SER A 44 -23.58 -8.14 3.38
N THR A 45 -22.71 -8.22 2.36
CA THR A 45 -21.45 -7.48 2.33
C THR A 45 -21.62 -6.30 1.39
N GLN A 46 -21.31 -5.11 1.90
CA GLN A 46 -21.31 -3.87 1.12
C GLN A 46 -19.88 -3.55 0.71
N HIS A 47 -19.74 -3.08 -0.52
CA HIS A 47 -18.46 -2.80 -1.15
C HIS A 47 -18.35 -1.30 -1.45
N GLY A 48 -17.17 -0.74 -1.28
CA GLY A 48 -16.85 0.61 -1.74
C GLY A 48 -15.37 0.75 -2.07
N SER A 49 -15.03 1.84 -2.73
CA SER A 49 -13.66 2.14 -3.15
C SER A 49 -13.36 3.63 -3.14
N PHE A 50 -12.09 3.95 -3.30
CA PHE A 50 -11.60 5.31 -3.53
C PHE A 50 -11.00 5.38 -4.93
N THR A 51 -11.37 6.41 -5.67
CA THR A 51 -10.98 6.56 -7.09
C THR A 51 -9.71 7.40 -7.28
N LYS A 52 -9.18 7.98 -6.21
CA LYS A 52 -7.96 8.79 -6.22
C LYS A 52 -7.00 8.33 -5.14
N VAL A 53 -5.96 7.61 -5.57
CA VAL A 53 -4.82 7.21 -4.75
C VAL A 53 -3.54 7.72 -5.41
N ASN A 54 -2.59 8.12 -4.57
CA ASN A 54 -1.24 8.47 -4.97
C ASN A 54 -0.27 7.87 -3.96
N GLY A 55 0.99 7.72 -4.33
CA GLY A 55 2.00 7.30 -3.38
C GLY A 55 3.29 6.86 -4.03
N LYS A 56 4.27 6.57 -3.17
CA LYS A 56 5.57 6.03 -3.55
C LYS A 56 5.88 4.81 -2.71
N VAL A 57 6.54 3.85 -3.34
CA VAL A 57 7.08 2.66 -2.70
C VAL A 57 8.55 2.59 -3.03
N THR A 58 9.38 2.54 -2.02
CA THR A 58 10.82 2.42 -2.13
C THR A 58 11.21 1.01 -1.70
N LEU A 59 12.00 0.31 -2.50
CA LEU A 59 12.41 -1.07 -2.26
C LEU A 59 13.91 -1.21 -2.44
N ASP A 60 14.58 -1.73 -1.41
CA ASP A 60 15.90 -2.34 -1.51
C ASP A 60 15.73 -3.85 -1.28
N ARG A 61 15.62 -4.59 -2.38
CA ARG A 61 15.39 -6.04 -2.35
C ARG A 61 16.61 -6.81 -1.81
N ALA A 62 17.82 -6.30 -2.02
CA ALA A 62 19.03 -6.96 -1.52
C ALA A 62 19.19 -6.79 -0.01
N ALA A 63 18.92 -5.59 0.51
CA ALA A 63 18.92 -5.31 1.94
C ALA A 63 17.62 -5.75 2.65
N LYS A 64 16.60 -6.18 1.89
CA LYS A 64 15.25 -6.52 2.39
C LYS A 64 14.64 -5.38 3.20
N ASN A 65 14.75 -4.17 2.67
CA ASN A 65 14.31 -2.94 3.30
C ASN A 65 13.47 -2.10 2.31
N GLY A 66 12.81 -1.07 2.83
CA GLY A 66 12.09 -0.11 2.02
C GLY A 66 11.09 0.71 2.81
N SER A 67 10.32 1.52 2.09
CA SER A 67 9.26 2.33 2.66
C SER A 67 8.05 2.45 1.74
N ILE A 68 6.88 2.64 2.34
CA ILE A 68 5.62 2.87 1.64
C ILE A 68 5.05 4.19 2.15
N ASP A 69 4.66 5.08 1.25
CA ASP A 69 3.89 6.28 1.55
C ASP A 69 2.72 6.39 0.56
N VAL A 70 1.51 6.13 1.05
CA VAL A 70 0.27 6.14 0.27
C VAL A 70 -0.65 7.22 0.81
N THR A 71 -1.24 7.98 -0.10
CA THR A 71 -2.21 9.03 0.16
C THR A 71 -3.48 8.77 -0.65
N ILE A 72 -4.63 8.80 0.01
CA ILE A 72 -5.95 8.58 -0.57
C ILE A 72 -6.79 9.84 -0.34
N ASP A 73 -7.41 10.36 -1.39
CA ASP A 73 -8.39 11.45 -1.29
C ASP A 73 -9.75 10.85 -0.91
N THR A 74 -10.21 11.13 0.31
CA THR A 74 -11.45 10.57 0.86
C THR A 74 -12.69 11.13 0.17
N THR A 75 -12.60 12.30 -0.47
CA THR A 75 -13.69 12.88 -1.28
C THR A 75 -14.02 12.03 -2.51
N SER A 76 -13.08 11.17 -2.91
CA SER A 76 -13.17 10.27 -4.06
C SER A 76 -13.88 8.95 -3.76
N ILE A 77 -14.40 8.79 -2.54
CA ILE A 77 -15.18 7.61 -2.13
C ILE A 77 -16.37 7.39 -3.06
N ARG A 78 -16.54 6.14 -3.46
CA ARG A 78 -17.57 5.69 -4.37
C ARG A 78 -18.07 4.30 -4.03
N SER A 79 -19.37 4.11 -4.17
CA SER A 79 -20.07 2.85 -4.14
C SER A 79 -20.94 2.73 -5.40
N PHE A 80 -21.86 1.76 -5.41
CA PHE A 80 -22.84 1.60 -6.48
C PHE A 80 -24.06 2.52 -6.32
N ASN A 81 -24.09 3.42 -5.34
CA ASN A 81 -25.23 4.29 -5.05
C ASN A 81 -24.80 5.69 -4.60
N GLU A 82 -25.15 6.72 -5.37
CA GLU A 82 -24.74 8.11 -5.11
C GLU A 82 -25.26 8.68 -3.78
N ARG A 83 -26.43 8.22 -3.32
CA ARG A 83 -26.97 8.62 -2.02
C ARG A 83 -26.13 8.03 -0.89
N LEU A 84 -25.72 6.76 -1.01
CA LEU A 84 -24.81 6.15 -0.06
C LEU A 84 -23.45 6.85 -0.05
N ASP A 85 -22.93 7.21 -1.22
CA ASP A 85 -21.68 7.98 -1.32
C ASP A 85 -21.77 9.31 -0.57
N SER A 86 -22.90 10.00 -0.70
CA SER A 86 -23.15 11.25 0.02
C SER A 86 -23.22 11.05 1.54
N VAL A 87 -23.82 9.95 2.00
CA VAL A 87 -23.87 9.60 3.43
C VAL A 87 -22.46 9.27 3.95
N LEU A 88 -21.68 8.47 3.23
CA LEU A 88 -20.32 8.09 3.64
C LEU A 88 -19.36 9.28 3.68
N LYS A 89 -19.62 10.33 2.90
CA LYS A 89 -18.84 11.58 2.95
C LYS A 89 -19.12 12.42 4.19
N GLY A 90 -20.25 12.20 4.87
CA GLY A 90 -20.70 12.99 6.02
C GLY A 90 -19.90 12.75 7.31
N GLU A 91 -20.20 13.57 8.31
CA GLU A 91 -19.52 13.63 9.63
C GLU A 91 -19.55 12.31 10.41
N ASP A 92 -20.60 11.51 10.21
CA ASP A 92 -20.77 10.20 10.86
C ASP A 92 -19.83 9.10 10.32
N TYR A 93 -19.20 9.36 9.16
CA TYR A 93 -18.37 8.40 8.43
C TYR A 93 -16.97 8.96 8.16
N PHE A 94 -16.68 9.39 6.92
CA PHE A 94 -15.33 9.85 6.56
C PHE A 94 -15.11 11.35 6.82
N ASP A 95 -16.16 12.12 7.10
CA ASP A 95 -16.10 13.57 7.35
C ASP A 95 -15.14 14.27 6.39
N VAL A 96 -15.39 14.10 5.08
CA VAL A 96 -14.42 14.45 4.03
C VAL A 96 -14.19 15.96 3.94
N ALA A 97 -15.11 16.76 4.49
CA ALA A 97 -14.97 18.20 4.59
C ALA A 97 -13.83 18.58 5.55
N LYS A 98 -13.66 17.83 6.65
CA LYS A 98 -12.62 18.07 7.65
C LYS A 98 -11.37 17.21 7.42
N TYR A 99 -11.54 15.99 6.93
CA TYR A 99 -10.46 15.03 6.70
C TYR A 99 -10.46 14.52 5.24
N PRO A 100 -10.09 15.39 4.28
CA PRO A 100 -10.10 15.05 2.85
C PRO A 100 -9.01 14.03 2.48
N ILE A 101 -8.08 13.74 3.39
CA ILE A 101 -6.92 12.89 3.14
C ILE A 101 -6.83 11.78 4.19
N MET A 102 -6.61 10.57 3.69
CA MET A 102 -6.21 9.39 4.47
C MET A 102 -4.80 8.98 4.02
N THR A 103 -3.94 8.55 4.94
CA THR A 103 -2.56 8.15 4.61
C THR A 103 -2.18 6.83 5.25
N PHE A 104 -1.39 6.03 4.55
CA PHE A 104 -0.68 4.89 5.12
C PHE A 104 0.83 5.05 4.92
N LYS A 105 1.60 4.91 6.01
CA LYS A 105 3.07 5.01 5.97
C LYS A 105 3.71 3.81 6.65
N SER A 106 4.73 3.23 6.02
CA SER A 106 5.48 2.11 6.58
C SER A 106 6.97 2.22 6.26
N SER A 107 7.81 1.84 7.22
CA SER A 107 9.25 1.57 7.04
C SER A 107 9.63 0.17 7.51
N LYS A 108 8.63 -0.69 7.77
CA LYS A 108 8.80 -2.06 8.27
C LYS A 108 8.19 -3.02 7.27
N LEU A 109 9.00 -3.40 6.30
CA LEU A 109 8.63 -4.34 5.24
C LEU A 109 9.09 -5.74 5.59
N ALA A 110 8.24 -6.73 5.33
CA ALA A 110 8.54 -8.14 5.54
C ALA A 110 8.74 -8.83 4.19
N PHE A 111 9.87 -9.53 4.03
CA PHE A 111 10.25 -10.21 2.79
C PHE A 111 10.39 -11.71 2.97
N ASP A 112 9.97 -12.48 1.97
CA ASP A 112 10.28 -13.90 1.78
C ASP A 112 11.11 -14.06 0.49
N GLY A 113 12.40 -14.32 0.65
CA GLY A 113 13.37 -14.15 -0.43
C GLY A 113 13.38 -12.70 -0.95
N ASP A 114 13.12 -12.54 -2.24
CA ASP A 114 13.01 -11.23 -2.92
C ASP A 114 11.56 -10.71 -2.98
N ARG A 115 10.59 -11.44 -2.42
CA ARG A 115 9.17 -11.10 -2.48
C ARG A 115 8.76 -10.33 -1.24
N LEU A 116 8.11 -9.18 -1.42
CA LEU A 116 7.42 -8.50 -0.34
C LEU A 116 6.17 -9.31 0.06
N VAL A 117 6.03 -9.65 1.33
CA VAL A 117 4.92 -10.45 1.87
C VAL A 117 4.11 -9.74 2.95
N GLY A 118 4.60 -8.62 3.48
CA GLY A 118 3.87 -7.81 4.44
C GLY A 118 4.48 -6.45 4.68
N ALA A 119 3.71 -5.56 5.29
CA ALA A 119 4.16 -4.24 5.72
C ALA A 119 3.43 -3.81 7.01
N ASP A 120 4.19 -3.50 8.05
CA ASP A 120 3.67 -2.91 9.28
C ASP A 120 3.83 -1.40 9.20
N GLY A 121 2.74 -0.67 9.37
CA GLY A 121 2.75 0.78 9.21
C GLY A 121 1.69 1.48 10.04
N GLU A 122 1.52 2.76 9.77
CA GLU A 122 0.55 3.61 10.43
C GLU A 122 -0.49 4.08 9.42
N LEU A 123 -1.76 3.84 9.74
CA LEU A 123 -2.91 4.35 9.02
C LEU A 123 -3.47 5.55 9.75
N THR A 124 -3.51 6.69 9.05
CA THR A 124 -4.14 7.93 9.50
C THR A 124 -5.45 8.12 8.76
N MET A 125 -6.56 8.16 9.51
CA MET A 125 -7.92 8.39 9.01
C MET A 125 -8.69 9.18 10.06
N LEU A 126 -9.56 10.12 9.65
CA LEU A 126 -10.34 10.95 10.59
C LEU A 126 -9.47 11.71 11.63
N GLY A 127 -8.23 12.06 11.26
CA GLY A 127 -7.27 12.71 12.15
C GLY A 127 -6.68 11.79 13.24
N VAL A 128 -6.99 10.49 13.23
CA VAL A 128 -6.46 9.51 14.17
C VAL A 128 -5.43 8.63 13.45
N THR A 129 -4.26 8.42 14.06
CA THR A 129 -3.20 7.54 13.55
C THR A 129 -3.11 6.29 14.42
N LYS A 130 -3.10 5.11 13.78
CA LYS A 130 -2.99 3.81 14.46
C LYS A 130 -2.12 2.84 13.66
N PRO A 131 -1.43 1.90 14.33
CA PRO A 131 -0.67 0.87 13.65
C PRO A 131 -1.61 -0.14 12.95
N VAL A 132 -1.25 -0.55 11.73
CA VAL A 132 -1.91 -1.61 10.98
C VAL A 132 -0.89 -2.49 10.28
N SER A 133 -1.18 -3.78 10.20
CA SER A 133 -0.36 -4.76 9.47
C SER A 133 -1.04 -5.14 8.17
N LEU A 134 -0.35 -4.91 7.05
CA LEU A 134 -0.79 -5.32 5.73
C LEU A 134 -0.15 -6.66 5.36
N LYS A 135 -0.97 -7.59 4.87
CA LYS A 135 -0.51 -8.77 4.15
C LYS A 135 -0.36 -8.43 2.68
N VAL A 136 0.78 -8.77 2.08
CA VAL A 136 1.04 -8.57 0.66
C VAL A 136 1.01 -9.92 -0.07
N ALA A 137 0.17 -10.02 -1.08
CA ALA A 137 0.05 -11.17 -1.97
C ALA A 137 0.35 -10.74 -3.41
N ASN A 138 0.56 -11.73 -4.29
CA ASN A 138 0.76 -11.52 -5.74
C ASN A 138 1.86 -10.51 -6.11
N PHE A 139 2.86 -10.33 -5.25
CA PHE A 139 3.98 -9.44 -5.50
C PHE A 139 4.83 -9.94 -6.69
N MET A 140 4.95 -9.10 -7.72
CA MET A 140 5.73 -9.38 -8.93
C MET A 140 6.33 -8.09 -9.46
N CYS A 141 7.58 -8.14 -9.93
CA CYS A 141 8.23 -7.03 -10.61
C CYS A 141 8.73 -7.48 -11.99
N GLY A 142 8.66 -6.59 -12.96
CA GLY A 142 9.11 -6.84 -14.34
C GLY A 142 8.78 -5.67 -15.26
N ASP A 143 9.11 -5.82 -16.54
CA ASP A 143 8.75 -4.82 -17.54
C ASP A 143 7.29 -4.97 -17.95
N ASN A 144 6.57 -3.85 -17.98
CA ASN A 144 5.20 -3.82 -18.47
C ASN A 144 5.15 -4.34 -19.93
N PRO A 145 4.28 -5.31 -20.26
CA PRO A 145 4.23 -5.90 -21.60
C PRO A 145 3.94 -4.90 -22.73
N LEU A 146 3.17 -3.84 -22.45
CA LEU A 146 2.68 -2.86 -23.42
C LEU A 146 3.65 -1.70 -23.63
N ASN A 147 4.14 -1.08 -22.56
CA ASN A 147 4.98 0.12 -22.64
C ASN A 147 6.46 -0.11 -22.32
N LYS A 148 6.85 -1.34 -21.97
CA LYS A 148 8.22 -1.76 -21.64
C LYS A 148 8.87 -1.01 -20.47
N LYS A 149 8.08 -0.29 -19.67
CA LYS A 149 8.59 0.38 -18.47
C LYS A 149 8.65 -0.63 -17.30
N PRO A 150 9.73 -0.61 -16.50
CA PRO A 150 9.82 -1.41 -15.29
C PRO A 150 8.71 -1.04 -14.29
N MET A 151 8.07 -2.05 -13.71
CA MET A 151 7.01 -1.88 -12.73
C MET A 151 6.99 -3.02 -11.72
N CYS A 152 6.31 -2.80 -10.60
CA CYS A 152 5.91 -3.85 -9.67
C CYS A 152 4.39 -3.80 -9.47
N GLY A 153 3.80 -4.97 -9.29
CA GLY A 153 2.39 -5.15 -8.93
C GLY A 153 2.25 -5.99 -7.67
N ALA A 154 1.21 -5.74 -6.87
CA ALA A 154 0.92 -6.48 -5.66
C ALA A 154 -0.56 -6.32 -5.23
N GLU A 155 -1.00 -7.16 -4.30
CA GLU A 155 -2.28 -7.02 -3.62
C GLU A 155 -2.04 -6.92 -2.11
N ALA A 156 -2.35 -5.77 -1.52
CA ALA A 156 -2.26 -5.55 -0.08
C ALA A 156 -3.63 -5.73 0.59
N THR A 157 -3.69 -6.43 1.72
CA THR A 157 -4.94 -6.69 2.44
C THR A 157 -4.77 -6.56 3.95
N THR A 158 -5.82 -6.12 4.64
CA THR A 158 -5.90 -6.16 6.10
C THR A 158 -7.36 -6.09 6.56
N THR A 159 -7.60 -6.26 7.85
CA THR A 159 -8.91 -6.00 8.48
C THR A 159 -8.69 -5.09 9.67
N ILE A 160 -9.47 -4.01 9.73
CA ILE A 160 -9.40 -3.03 10.82
C ILE A 160 -10.74 -2.93 11.54
N LYS A 161 -10.71 -2.37 12.76
CA LYS A 161 -11.91 -1.92 13.48
C LYS A 161 -12.11 -0.43 13.22
N ARG A 162 -13.09 -0.06 12.41
CA ARG A 162 -13.30 1.35 12.04
C ARG A 162 -13.62 2.25 13.24
N SER A 163 -14.13 1.68 14.33
CA SER A 163 -14.38 2.40 15.58
C SER A 163 -13.11 2.95 16.25
N GLU A 164 -11.93 2.35 15.99
CA GLU A 164 -10.64 2.81 16.54
C GLU A 164 -10.19 4.17 15.98
N TRP A 165 -10.71 4.55 14.81
CA TRP A 165 -10.54 5.87 14.19
C TRP A 165 -11.74 6.79 14.43
N GLY A 166 -12.70 6.39 15.27
CA GLY A 166 -13.87 7.19 15.62
C GLY A 166 -15.11 6.97 14.75
N MET A 167 -15.03 6.16 13.70
CA MET A 167 -16.14 5.89 12.80
C MET A 167 -17.13 4.88 13.42
N LYS A 168 -18.00 5.34 14.33
CA LYS A 168 -18.87 4.47 15.14
C LYS A 168 -20.31 4.35 14.64
N SER A 169 -20.71 5.14 13.64
CA SER A 169 -22.09 5.17 13.15
C SER A 169 -22.56 3.79 12.71
N GLY A 170 -23.74 3.37 13.16
CA GLY A 170 -24.34 2.07 12.81
C GLY A 170 -23.81 0.84 13.55
N ILE A 171 -22.76 0.94 14.37
CA ILE A 171 -22.24 -0.21 15.14
C ILE A 171 -23.09 -0.46 16.40
N PRO A 172 -23.45 -1.71 16.74
CA PRO A 172 -23.41 -2.92 15.91
C PRO A 172 -24.71 -3.16 15.12
N LYS A 173 -25.67 -2.22 15.20
CA LYS A 173 -27.06 -2.42 14.77
C LYS A 173 -27.23 -2.62 13.27
N SER A 174 -26.48 -1.87 12.46
CA SER A 174 -26.64 -1.83 11.00
C SER A 174 -25.38 -2.20 10.24
N SER A 175 -24.19 -2.06 10.83
CA SER A 175 -22.93 -2.36 10.14
C SER A 175 -21.87 -2.85 11.10
N SER A 176 -21.02 -3.77 10.63
CA SER A 176 -19.91 -4.31 11.39
C SER A 176 -18.90 -3.22 11.77
N ASP A 177 -18.17 -3.47 12.85
CA ASP A 177 -16.97 -2.71 13.20
C ASP A 177 -15.76 -3.18 12.37
N ASP A 178 -15.70 -4.47 12.06
CA ASP A 178 -14.64 -5.03 11.25
C ASP A 178 -14.85 -4.67 9.77
N VAL A 179 -13.84 -4.05 9.17
CA VAL A 179 -13.80 -3.63 7.76
C VAL A 179 -12.58 -4.27 7.12
N ARG A 180 -12.80 -5.07 6.08
CA ARG A 180 -11.71 -5.61 5.27
C ARG A 180 -11.27 -4.55 4.29
N LEU A 181 -9.97 -4.30 4.22
CA LEU A 181 -9.33 -3.39 3.27
C LEU A 181 -8.56 -4.22 2.26
N THR A 182 -8.68 -3.85 0.98
CA THR A 182 -7.95 -4.45 -0.12
C THR A 182 -7.41 -3.35 -1.02
N LEU A 183 -6.15 -3.43 -1.39
CA LEU A 183 -5.52 -2.49 -2.29
C LEU A 183 -4.69 -3.27 -3.32
N PRO A 184 -5.20 -3.52 -4.54
CA PRO A 184 -4.37 -3.81 -5.68
C PRO A 184 -3.50 -2.58 -5.98
N ILE A 185 -2.23 -2.82 -6.29
CA ILE A 185 -1.25 -1.77 -6.58
C ILE A 185 -0.50 -2.16 -7.84
N GLU A 186 -0.40 -1.21 -8.75
CA GLU A 186 0.62 -1.19 -9.80
C GLU A 186 1.44 0.09 -9.64
N ALA A 187 2.76 -0.03 -9.67
CA ALA A 187 3.67 1.10 -9.52
C ALA A 187 4.83 1.00 -10.51
N TYR A 188 5.12 2.10 -11.21
CA TYR A 188 6.22 2.17 -12.18
C TYR A 188 7.48 2.70 -11.51
N ARG A 189 8.63 2.15 -11.87
CA ARG A 189 9.92 2.66 -11.39
C ARG A 189 10.14 4.08 -11.93
N GLU A 190 10.61 4.98 -11.07
CA GLU A 190 11.02 6.34 -11.46
C GLU A 190 12.19 6.34 -12.46
#